data_AF-A0A846ZZ35-F1
#
_entry.id   AF-A0A846ZZ35-F1
#
_cell.length_a   1.000
_cell.length_b   1.000
_cell.length_c   1.000
_cell.angle_alpha   90.00
_cell.angle_beta   90.00
_cell.angle_gamma   90.00
#
_symmetry.space_group_name_H-M   'P 1'
#
loop_
_entity.id
_entity.type
_entity.pdbx_description
1 polymer ?
#
loop_
_entity_poly.entity_id
_entity_poly.type
_entity_poly.pdbx_seq_one_letter_code
_entity_poly.pdbx_strand_id
1 'polypeptide(L)' 'MKNAEIEKYMTVRLDGTLPPSPSFVEGIRRAPRREANLSEGERATALKNALRYIPEEYHKQLAPEFLRELDEHGKIYG' A
#
# COMPACT_ATOMS: atom_id res chain seq x y z
N MET A 1 -10.87 10.20 -11.35
CA MET A 1 -10.56 9.12 -12.30
C MET A 1 -10.46 7.85 -11.47
N LYS A 2 -11.29 6.86 -11.77
CA LYS A 2 -11.31 5.58 -11.03
C LYS A 2 -10.19 4.66 -11.54
N ASN A 3 -9.69 3.76 -10.70
CA ASN A 3 -8.62 2.85 -11.14
C ASN A 3 -9.12 1.96 -12.29
N ALA A 4 -10.39 1.56 -12.26
CA ALA A 4 -11.05 0.81 -13.32
C ALA A 4 -11.10 1.54 -14.68
N GLU A 5 -11.05 2.88 -14.68
CA GLU A 5 -10.98 3.66 -15.93
C GLU A 5 -9.56 3.65 -16.50
N ILE A 6 -8.56 3.71 -15.63
CA ILE A 6 -7.13 3.69 -15.99
C ILE A 6 -6.73 2.31 -16.51
N GLU A 7 -7.27 1.25 -15.90
CA GLU A 7 -6.95 -0.14 -16.23
C GLU A 7 -7.14 -0.47 -17.72
N LYS A 8 -8.14 0.13 -18.37
CA LYS A 8 -8.43 -0.05 -19.81
C LYS A 8 -7.28 0.35 -20.73
N TYR A 9 -6.38 1.21 -20.24
CA TYR A 9 -5.25 1.74 -20.98
C TYR A 9 -3.91 1.11 -20.53
N MET A 10 -3.93 0.15 -19.60
CA MET A 10 -2.73 -0.50 -19.08
C MET A 10 -2.43 -1.80 -19.84
N THR A 11 -1.22 -1.93 -20.37
CA THR A 11 -0.74 -3.18 -21.00
C THR A 11 -0.37 -4.25 -19.97
N VAL A 12 0.13 -3.82 -18.81
CA VAL A 12 0.48 -4.69 -17.68
C VAL A 12 -0.50 -4.41 -16.55
N ARG A 13 -1.12 -5.46 -16.02
CA ARG A 13 -2.15 -5.37 -14.98
C ARG A 13 -1.81 -6.33 -13.85
N LEU A 14 -2.28 -5.98 -12.67
CA LEU A 14 -2.31 -6.91 -11.55
C LEU A 14 -3.53 -7.80 -11.75
N ASP A 15 -3.31 -9.05 -12.11
CA ASP A 15 -4.35 -10.08 -12.25
C ASP A 15 -4.23 -11.14 -11.15
N GLY A 16 -5.31 -11.88 -10.93
CA GLY A 16 -5.36 -12.94 -9.93
C GLY A 16 -5.53 -12.43 -8.50
N THR A 17 -5.48 -13.37 -7.55
CA THR A 17 -5.70 -13.11 -6.12
C THR A 17 -4.49 -12.47 -5.46
N LEU A 18 -4.72 -11.70 -4.39
CA LEU A 18 -3.63 -11.18 -3.58
C LEU A 18 -2.72 -12.31 -3.05
N PRO A 19 -1.41 -12.10 -3.02
CA PRO A 19 -0.50 -13.02 -2.34
C PRO A 19 -0.83 -13.08 -0.84
N PRO A 20 -0.36 -14.11 -0.13
CA PRO A 20 -0.42 -14.11 1.33
C PRO A 20 0.34 -12.90 1.89
N SER A 21 -0.10 -12.40 3.05
CA SER A 21 0.55 -11.27 3.70
C SER A 21 2.05 -11.54 3.91
N PRO A 22 2.92 -10.57 3.61
CA PRO A 22 4.36 -10.75 3.74
C PRO A 22 4.73 -11.05 5.19
N SER A 23 5.54 -12.08 5.40
CA SER A 23 6.09 -12.42 6.71
C SER A 23 7.38 -11.65 6.97
N PHE A 24 7.58 -11.24 8.22
CA PHE A 24 8.83 -10.62 8.62
C PHE A 24 9.89 -11.70 8.81
N VAL A 25 10.86 -11.76 7.89
CA VAL A 25 11.99 -12.68 7.99
C VAL A 25 12.98 -12.15 9.03
N GLU A 26 13.18 -12.94 10.09
CA GLU A 26 14.14 -12.64 11.16
C GLU A 26 15.60 -12.66 10.64
N GLY A 27 16.47 -11.86 11.25
CA GLY A 27 17.90 -11.80 10.91
C GLY A 27 18.24 -10.94 9.69
N ILE A 28 17.25 -10.46 8.91
CA ILE A 28 17.49 -9.54 7.79
C ILE A 28 17.53 -8.08 8.29
N ARG A 29 18.65 -7.38 8.05
CA ARG A 29 18.74 -5.93 8.30
C ARG A 29 17.74 -5.19 7.42
N ARG A 30 16.91 -4.36 8.06
CA ARG A 30 15.96 -3.47 7.37
C ARG A 30 16.31 -2.00 7.58
N ALA A 31 15.71 -1.16 6.76
CA ALA A 31 15.80 0.28 6.94
C ALA A 31 15.23 0.68 8.32
N PRO A 32 15.82 1.67 9.01
CA PRO A 32 15.26 2.19 10.24
C PRO A 32 13.88 2.82 9.98
N ARG A 33 13.04 2.83 11.03
CA ARG A 33 11.75 3.53 10.99
C ARG A 33 11.98 4.99 10.61
N ARG A 34 11.20 5.48 9.64
CA ARG A 34 11.18 6.92 9.33
C ARG A 34 10.16 7.59 10.23
N GLU A 35 10.60 8.53 11.04
CA GLU A 35 9.67 9.40 11.77
C GLU A 35 9.07 10.39 10.78
N ALA A 36 7.81 10.15 10.39
CA ALA A 36 7.03 11.07 9.59
C ALA A 36 5.87 11.59 10.45
N ASN A 37 5.92 12.87 10.83
CA ASN A 37 4.83 13.54 11.54
C ASN A 37 3.73 13.91 10.55
N LEU A 38 3.05 12.90 10.00
CA LEU A 38 1.96 13.09 9.06
C LEU A 38 0.68 13.44 9.83
N SER A 39 0.03 14.53 9.42
CA SER A 39 -1.35 14.81 9.78
C SER A 39 -2.30 13.73 9.25
N GLU A 40 -3.53 13.70 9.77
CA GLU A 40 -4.55 12.75 9.30
C GLU A 40 -4.81 12.88 7.79
N GLY A 41 -4.83 14.11 7.26
CA GLY A 41 -4.99 14.36 5.83
C GLY A 41 -3.81 13.87 4.98
N GLU A 42 -2.59 13.98 5.51
CA GLU A 42 -1.39 13.46 4.85
C GLU A 42 -1.33 11.93 4.90
N ARG A 43 -1.75 11.30 6.01
CA ARG A 43 -1.91 9.84 6.11
C ARG A 43 -2.92 9.34 5.09
N ALA A 44 -4.09 9.98 4.99
CA ALA A 44 -5.08 9.67 3.97
C ALA A 44 -4.54 9.81 2.54
N THR A 45 -3.71 10.84 2.31
CA THR A 45 -3.05 11.06 1.01
C THR A 45 -2.00 9.98 0.72
N ALA A 46 -1.22 9.56 1.71
CA ALA A 46 -0.26 8.47 1.57
C ALA A 46 -0.96 7.15 1.20
N LEU A 47 -2.07 6.82 1.87
CA LEU A 47 -2.88 5.64 1.54
C LEU A 47 -3.45 5.72 0.11
N LYS A 48 -4.02 6.86 -0.29
CA LYS A 48 -4.51 7.06 -1.67
C LYS A 48 -3.40 6.88 -2.70
N ASN A 49 -2.20 7.37 -2.41
CA ASN A 49 -1.05 7.22 -3.28
C ASN A 49 -0.60 5.76 -3.42
N ALA A 50 -0.62 4.98 -2.34
CA ALA A 50 -0.31 3.55 -2.39
C ALA A 50 -1.38 2.75 -3.16
N LEU A 51 -2.66 3.06 -2.94
CA LEU A 51 -3.79 2.34 -3.54
C LEU A 51 -4.07 2.71 -5.00
N ARG A 52 -3.44 3.78 -5.55
CA ARG A 52 -3.70 4.25 -6.92
C ARG A 52 -3.35 3.25 -8.02
N TYR A 53 -2.50 2.27 -7.71
CA TYR A 53 -2.07 1.24 -8.67
C TYR A 53 -2.74 -0.11 -8.44
N ILE A 54 -3.64 -0.20 -7.47
CA ILE A 54 -4.24 -1.44 -7.02
C ILE A 54 -5.72 -1.48 -7.46
N PRO A 55 -6.23 -2.60 -7.98
CA PRO A 55 -7.65 -2.77 -8.24
C PRO A 55 -8.51 -2.43 -7.02
N GLU A 56 -9.62 -1.71 -7.25
CA GLU A 56 -10.48 -1.18 -6.17
C GLU A 56 -11.08 -2.29 -5.28
N GLU A 57 -11.25 -3.50 -5.84
CA GLU A 57 -11.71 -4.69 -5.10
C GLU A 57 -10.80 -5.06 -3.92
N TYR A 58 -9.50 -4.74 -4.01
CA TYR A 58 -8.51 -5.05 -2.98
C TYR A 58 -8.34 -3.93 -1.95
N HIS A 59 -8.90 -2.74 -2.18
CA HIS A 59 -8.67 -1.58 -1.29
C HIS A 59 -9.15 -1.83 0.13
N LYS A 60 -10.26 -2.54 0.30
CA LYS A 60 -10.81 -2.86 1.63
C LYS A 60 -9.88 -3.77 2.44
N GLN A 61 -9.15 -4.65 1.77
CA GLN A 61 -8.20 -5.56 2.41
C GLN A 61 -6.84 -4.89 2.67
N LEU A 62 -6.34 -4.11 1.71
CA LEU A 62 -4.99 -3.54 1.76
C LEU A 62 -4.91 -2.21 2.52
N ALA A 63 -5.99 -1.43 2.60
CA ALA A 63 -5.96 -0.15 3.30
C ALA A 63 -5.59 -0.29 4.80
N PRO A 64 -6.13 -1.27 5.57
CA PRO A 64 -5.68 -1.52 6.94
C PRO A 64 -4.21 -1.96 7.02
N GLU A 65 -3.74 -2.77 6.07
CA GLU A 65 -2.35 -3.24 6.02
C GLU A 65 -1.39 -2.07 5.80
N PHE A 66 -1.66 -1.23 4.81
CA PHE A 66 -0.84 -0.06 4.51
C PHE A 66 -0.85 0.97 5.64
N LEU A 67 -1.98 1.14 6.33
CA LEU A 67 -2.04 2.01 7.51
C LEU A 67 -1.11 1.48 8.62
N ARG A 68 -1.15 0.18 8.89
CA ARG A 68 -0.28 -0.45 9.89
C ARG A 68 1.19 -0.29 9.52
N GLU A 69 1.57 -0.52 8.27
CA GLU A 69 2.95 -0.31 7.81
C GLU A 69 3.41 1.13 7.98
N LEU A 70 2.55 2.10 7.64
CA LEU A 70 2.84 3.51 7.82
C LEU A 70 3.06 3.85 9.30
N ASP A 71 2.27 3.29 10.20
CA ASP A 71 2.35 3.57 11.64
C ASP A 71 3.57 2.88 12.29
N GLU A 72 3.81 1.61 11.97
CA GLU A 72 4.89 0.80 12.55
C GLU A 72 6.26 1.15 11.96
N HIS A 73 6.33 1.44 10.65
CA HIS A 73 7.59 1.57 9.92
C HIS A 73 7.82 2.96 9.33
N GLY A 74 6.81 3.83 9.34
CA GLY A 74 6.90 5.15 8.69
C GLY A 74 6.92 5.07 7.16
N LYS A 75 6.57 3.91 6.59
CA LYS A 75 6.60 3.66 5.16
C LYS A 75 5.65 2.50 4.80
N ILE A 76 4.92 2.66 3.71
CA ILE A 76 4.14 1.60 3.05
C ILE A 76 5.08 0.80 2.12
N TYR A 77 5.17 -0.51 2.30
CA TYR A 77 6.03 -1.40 1.51
C TYR A 77 5.30 -1.97 0.29
N GLY A 78 4.01 -2.30 0.43
CA GLY A 78 3.19 -2.81 -0.66
C GLY A 78 3.38 -4.29 -0.90
#